data_AF-X1FT57-F1
#
_entry.id   AF-X1FT57-F1
#
_cell.length_a   1.000
_cell.length_b   1.000
_cell.length_c   1.000
_cell.angle_alpha   90.00
_cell.angle_beta   90.00
_cell.angle_gamma   90.00
#
_symmetry.space_group_name_H-M   'P 1'
#
loop_
_entity.id
_entity.type
_entity.pdbx_description
1 polymer ?
#
loop_
_entity_poly.entity_id
_entity_poly.type
_entity_poly.pdbx_seq_one_letter_code
_entity_poly.pdbx_strand_id
1 'polypeptide(L)'
;MKVISYLWLVVFFVIVVAISGYSSVQEKKDVLFQASTVNALLEGVYDGEMTYEQLKRYGDFGLGTFNGLDGEMIGLEDKFYQIKAGGIAYLVDGSMRTPFAVVTYFEPDKTVLLDKSVDYKELQQYLGNLLPTKNIFYALKIEGIFKY
;
A
#
# COMPACT_ATOMS: atom_id res chain seq x y z
N MET A 1 37.62 -42.48 -9.75
CA MET A 1 37.60 -41.57 -8.57
C MET A 1 37.56 -40.09 -8.93
N LYS A 2 38.37 -39.58 -9.87
CA LYS A 2 38.38 -38.15 -10.25
C LYS A 2 37.07 -37.65 -10.89
N VAL A 3 36.42 -38.44 -11.76
CA VAL A 3 35.18 -38.06 -12.45
C VAL A 3 34.01 -37.78 -11.49
N ILE A 4 33.87 -38.60 -10.44
CA ILE A 4 32.86 -38.42 -9.39
C ILE A 4 33.14 -37.13 -8.61
N SER A 5 34.41 -36.79 -8.36
CA SER A 5 34.80 -35.53 -7.69
C SER A 5 34.44 -34.29 -8.51
N TYR A 6 34.58 -34.32 -9.83
CA TYR A 6 34.19 -33.20 -10.69
C TYR A 6 32.67 -33.05 -10.78
N LEU A 7 31.93 -34.16 -10.74
CA LEU A 7 30.47 -34.13 -10.72
C LEU A 7 29.93 -33.42 -9.46
N TRP A 8 30.50 -33.72 -8.29
CA TRP A 8 30.14 -33.03 -7.05
C TRP A 8 30.47 -31.54 -7.06
N LEU A 9 31.59 -31.14 -7.68
CA LEU A 9 31.96 -29.73 -7.84
C LEU A 9 31.00 -28.96 -8.75
N VAL A 10 30.56 -29.57 -9.85
CA VAL A 10 29.59 -28.95 -10.76
C VAL A 10 28.22 -28.81 -10.09
N VAL A 11 27.75 -29.83 -9.38
CA VAL A 11 26.48 -29.79 -8.64
C VAL A 11 26.52 -28.71 -7.55
N PHE A 12 27.63 -28.61 -6.81
CA PHE A 12 27.81 -27.55 -5.82
C PHE A 12 27.80 -26.16 -6.45
N PHE A 13 28.48 -25.98 -7.59
CA PHE A 13 28.50 -24.71 -8.31
C PHE A 13 27.11 -24.29 -8.80
N VAL A 14 26.31 -25.24 -9.34
CA VAL A 14 24.93 -24.99 -9.78
C VAL A 14 24.03 -24.61 -8.60
N ILE A 15 24.17 -25.26 -7.44
CA ILE A 15 23.42 -24.93 -6.22
C ILE A 15 23.78 -23.51 -5.73
N VAL A 16 25.07 -23.16 -5.70
CA VAL A 16 25.51 -21.82 -5.27
C VAL A 16 24.96 -20.73 -6.20
N VAL A 17 24.98 -20.95 -7.52
CA VAL A 17 24.39 -20.03 -8.50
C VAL A 17 22.87 -19.89 -8.29
N ALA A 18 22.16 -21.01 -8.09
CA ALA A 18 20.72 -21.01 -7.86
C ALA A 18 20.31 -20.28 -6.56
N ILE A 19 21.11 -20.37 -5.50
CA ILE A 19 20.85 -19.69 -4.23
C ILE A 19 21.21 -18.19 -4.30
N SER A 20 22.27 -17.82 -5.03
CA SER A 20 22.68 -16.42 -5.18
C SER A 20 21.71 -15.56 -6.02
N GLY A 21 20.82 -16.19 -6.80
CA GLY A 21 19.76 -15.53 -7.55
C GLY A 21 18.48 -15.26 -6.75
N TYR A 22 18.36 -15.80 -5.53
CA TYR A 22 17.25 -15.49 -4.61
C TYR A 22 17.49 -14.15 -3.92
N SER A 23 17.49 -13.07 -4.69
CA SER A 23 17.26 -11.74 -4.13
C SER A 23 15.79 -11.69 -3.75
N SER A 24 15.46 -11.94 -2.48
CA SER A 24 14.16 -11.54 -1.95
C SER A 24 14.05 -10.04 -2.14
N VAL A 25 13.14 -9.59 -3.01
CA VAL A 25 12.70 -8.19 -2.99
C VAL A 25 12.13 -7.98 -1.59
N GLN A 26 12.92 -7.36 -0.72
CA GLN A 26 12.47 -6.99 0.60
C GLN A 26 11.44 -5.89 0.37
N GLU A 27 10.15 -6.24 0.50
CA GLU A 27 9.10 -5.23 0.58
C GLU A 27 9.47 -4.26 1.69
N LYS A 28 9.60 -2.98 1.33
CA LYS A 28 9.93 -1.94 2.30
C LYS A 28 8.68 -1.64 3.11
N LYS A 29 8.52 -2.39 4.20
CA LYS A 29 7.51 -2.14 5.22
C LYS A 29 7.77 -0.80 5.91
N ASP A 30 6.72 -0.20 6.46
CA ASP A 30 6.75 1.09 7.16
C ASP A 30 7.27 2.27 6.31
N VAL A 31 7.10 2.17 4.99
CA VAL A 31 7.44 3.24 4.04
C VAL A 31 6.18 3.71 3.35
N LEU A 32 5.82 4.97 3.59
CA LEU A 32 4.76 5.65 2.86
C LEU A 32 5.27 6.05 1.47
N PHE A 33 4.67 5.50 0.42
CA PHE A 33 4.86 5.95 -0.94
C PHE A 33 3.74 6.91 -1.34
N GLN A 34 4.11 7.98 -2.04
CA GLN A 34 3.16 8.94 -2.58
C GLN A 34 3.49 9.23 -4.05
N ALA A 35 2.48 9.11 -4.91
CA ALA A 35 2.52 9.62 -6.28
C ALA A 35 2.06 11.08 -6.28
N SER A 36 2.86 11.99 -6.84
CA SER A 36 2.60 13.44 -6.89
C SER A 36 2.56 14.09 -5.49
N THR A 37 1.96 15.29 -5.39
CA THR A 37 1.78 16.04 -4.14
C THR A 37 0.35 16.55 -4.01
N VAL A 38 -0.12 16.73 -2.77
CA VAL A 38 -1.45 17.30 -2.49
C VAL A 38 -1.59 18.71 -3.09
N ASN A 39 -0.53 19.52 -3.07
CA ASN A 39 -0.57 20.87 -3.66
C ASN A 39 -0.81 20.83 -5.17
N ALA A 40 -0.15 19.93 -5.91
CA ALA A 40 -0.39 19.77 -7.35
C ALA A 40 -1.86 19.39 -7.63
N LEU A 41 -2.43 18.49 -6.81
CA LEU A 41 -3.84 18.12 -6.92
C LEU A 41 -4.75 19.34 -6.66
N LEU A 42 -4.50 20.11 -5.60
CA LEU A 42 -5.28 21.31 -5.26
C LEU A 42 -5.17 22.42 -6.33
N GLU A 43 -4.04 22.48 -7.03
CA GLU A 43 -3.80 23.43 -8.13
C GLU A 43 -4.42 22.96 -9.47
N GLY A 44 -5.11 21.82 -9.50
CA GLY A 44 -5.83 21.35 -10.67
C GLY A 44 -5.05 20.40 -11.59
N VAL A 45 -3.90 19.87 -11.14
CA VAL A 45 -3.15 18.85 -11.88
C VAL A 45 -3.83 17.50 -11.69
N TYR A 46 -4.92 17.28 -12.43
CA TYR A 46 -5.77 16.09 -12.31
C TYR A 46 -5.37 14.94 -13.22
N ASP A 47 -4.32 15.08 -14.03
CA ASP A 47 -3.84 14.03 -14.91
C ASP A 47 -2.40 13.63 -14.54
N GLY A 48 -2.24 12.43 -13.99
CA GLY A 48 -0.94 11.84 -13.69
C GLY A 48 -0.58 10.72 -14.66
N GLU A 49 0.70 10.32 -14.62
CA GLU A 49 1.27 9.29 -15.49
C GLU A 49 1.46 7.94 -14.80
N MET A 50 1.39 7.88 -13.45
CA MET A 50 1.55 6.64 -12.73
C MET A 50 0.33 5.74 -12.94
N THR A 51 0.59 4.53 -13.42
CA THR A 51 -0.42 3.48 -13.56
C THR A 51 -0.63 2.71 -12.26
N TYR A 52 -1.80 2.11 -12.08
CA TYR A 52 -2.06 1.25 -10.92
C TYR A 52 -1.21 -0.05 -10.93
N GLU A 53 -0.83 -0.53 -12.12
CA GLU A 53 0.17 -1.60 -12.33
C GLU A 53 1.55 -1.24 -11.73
N GLN A 54 1.91 0.04 -11.75
CA GLN A 54 3.14 0.53 -11.12
C GLN A 54 2.92 0.81 -9.63
N LEU A 55 1.77 1.41 -9.27
CA LEU A 55 1.45 1.78 -7.88
C LEU A 55 1.45 0.57 -6.95
N LYS A 56 0.91 -0.59 -7.37
CA LYS A 56 0.89 -1.84 -6.58
C LYS A 56 2.26 -2.35 -6.15
N ARG A 57 3.35 -1.86 -6.76
CA ARG A 57 4.73 -2.21 -6.39
C ARG A 57 5.24 -1.45 -5.16
N TYR A 58 4.43 -0.54 -4.63
CA TYR A 58 4.77 0.32 -3.51
C TYR A 58 3.85 0.14 -2.30
N GLY A 59 2.77 -0.61 -2.44
CA GLY A 59 1.87 -0.90 -1.32
C GLY A 59 0.60 -1.64 -1.72
N ASP A 60 -0.01 -2.25 -0.72
CA ASP A 60 -1.24 -3.04 -0.78
C ASP A 60 -2.43 -2.36 -0.05
N PHE A 61 -2.15 -1.22 0.60
CA PHE A 61 -3.09 -0.45 1.39
C PHE A 61 -2.90 1.04 1.15
N GLY A 62 -4.00 1.79 0.99
CA GLY A 62 -3.91 3.23 0.81
C GLY A 62 -5.16 3.89 0.26
N LEU A 63 -5.00 5.13 -0.20
CA LEU A 63 -6.07 5.94 -0.78
C LEU A 63 -5.54 6.87 -1.87
N GLY A 64 -6.44 7.41 -2.69
CA GLY A 64 -6.09 8.34 -3.75
C GLY A 64 -7.27 8.63 -4.67
N THR A 65 -6.98 9.00 -5.91
CA THR A 65 -8.01 9.29 -6.93
C THR A 65 -7.55 8.87 -8.33
N PHE A 66 -8.37 9.13 -9.34
CA PHE A 66 -8.15 8.80 -10.75
C PHE A 66 -7.97 10.06 -11.57
N ASN A 67 -7.41 9.91 -12.77
CA ASN A 67 -7.28 11.03 -13.69
C ASN A 67 -8.65 11.72 -13.93
N GLY A 68 -8.65 13.04 -14.00
CA GLY A 68 -9.87 13.85 -14.11
C GLY A 68 -10.76 13.86 -12.85
N LEU A 69 -10.24 13.43 -11.69
CA LEU A 69 -10.99 13.26 -10.44
C LEU A 69 -12.21 12.34 -10.58
N ASP A 70 -12.09 11.27 -11.38
CA ASP A 70 -13.16 10.28 -11.57
C ASP A 70 -13.27 9.35 -10.34
N GLY A 71 -13.73 9.91 -9.22
CA GLY A 71 -14.00 9.15 -8.00
C GLY A 71 -12.80 8.92 -7.09
N GLU A 72 -13.04 8.15 -6.03
CA GLU A 72 -12.09 7.86 -4.97
C GLU A 72 -11.45 6.50 -5.17
N MET A 73 -10.16 6.39 -4.84
CA MET A 73 -9.44 5.12 -4.78
C MET A 73 -9.29 4.66 -3.34
N ILE A 74 -9.57 3.37 -3.11
CA ILE A 74 -9.24 2.66 -1.87
C ILE A 74 -8.37 1.44 -2.22
N GLY A 75 -7.19 1.35 -1.61
CA GLY A 75 -6.33 0.17 -1.63
C GLY A 75 -6.57 -0.66 -0.37
N LEU A 76 -6.97 -1.92 -0.54
CA LEU A 76 -7.24 -2.85 0.55
C LEU A 76 -6.97 -4.29 0.10
N GLU A 77 -6.17 -5.01 0.88
CA GLU A 77 -5.88 -6.45 0.66
C GLU A 77 -5.40 -6.74 -0.77
N ASP A 78 -4.36 -6.01 -1.21
CA ASP A 78 -3.70 -6.17 -2.53
C ASP A 78 -4.62 -5.87 -3.73
N LYS A 79 -5.72 -5.15 -3.49
CA LYS A 79 -6.65 -4.71 -4.53
C LYS A 79 -6.93 -3.23 -4.41
N PHE A 80 -7.08 -2.60 -5.57
CA PHE A 80 -7.56 -1.22 -5.67
C PHE A 80 -9.00 -1.20 -6.15
N TYR A 81 -9.79 -0.35 -5.51
CA TYR A 81 -11.19 -0.12 -5.83
C TYR A 81 -11.42 1.35 -6.19
N GLN A 82 -12.20 1.60 -7.24
CA GLN A 82 -12.71 2.91 -7.64
C GLN A 82 -14.14 3.07 -7.14
N ILE A 83 -14.40 4.09 -6.33
CA ILE A 83 -15.74 4.46 -5.88
C ILE A 83 -16.14 5.74 -6.60
N LYS A 84 -17.09 5.63 -7.53
CA LYS A 84 -17.61 6.77 -8.29
C LYS A 84 -18.75 7.47 -7.52
N ALA A 85 -19.23 8.59 -8.04
CA ALA A 85 -20.34 9.35 -7.45
C ALA A 85 -21.63 8.53 -7.18
N GLY A 86 -21.82 7.41 -7.88
CA GLY A 86 -22.92 6.47 -7.63
C GLY A 86 -22.73 5.56 -6.41
N GLY A 87 -21.59 5.61 -5.72
CA GLY A 87 -21.31 4.83 -4.50
C GLY A 87 -20.95 3.36 -4.71
N ILE A 88 -20.89 2.89 -5.96
CA ILE A 88 -20.48 1.53 -6.29
C ILE A 88 -18.96 1.45 -6.36
N ALA A 89 -18.38 0.44 -5.71
CA ALA A 89 -16.95 0.12 -5.78
C ALA A 89 -16.67 -0.82 -6.95
N TYR A 90 -15.78 -0.41 -7.86
CA TYR A 90 -15.33 -1.18 -9.01
C TYR A 90 -13.88 -1.60 -8.82
N LEU A 91 -13.50 -2.80 -9.26
CA LEU A 91 -12.09 -3.18 -9.33
C LEU A 91 -11.36 -2.30 -10.35
N VAL A 92 -10.16 -1.86 -9.98
CA VAL A 92 -9.32 -1.00 -10.81
C VAL A 92 -8.52 -1.84 -11.80
N ASP A 93 -8.54 -1.42 -13.06
CA ASP A 93 -7.67 -1.97 -14.09
C ASP A 93 -6.24 -1.41 -13.95
N GLY A 94 -5.23 -2.26 -14.10
CA GLY A 94 -3.82 -1.87 -13.92
C GLY A 94 -3.35 -0.75 -14.85
N SER A 95 -3.98 -0.59 -16.02
CA SER A 95 -3.65 0.47 -16.98
C SER A 95 -4.22 1.85 -16.62
N MET A 96 -5.18 1.91 -15.70
CA MET A 96 -5.70 3.18 -15.19
C MET A 96 -4.59 3.99 -14.51
N ARG A 97 -4.76 5.30 -14.47
CA ARG A 97 -3.77 6.24 -13.96
C ARG A 97 -4.29 7.05 -12.79
N THR A 98 -3.35 7.48 -11.96
CA THR A 98 -3.62 8.32 -10.80
C THR A 98 -2.83 9.64 -10.86
N PRO A 99 -3.48 10.78 -10.60
CA PRO A 99 -2.80 12.06 -10.39
C PRO A 99 -2.28 12.19 -8.95
N PHE A 100 -2.81 11.40 -8.02
CA PHE A 100 -2.44 11.39 -6.61
C PHE A 100 -2.87 10.10 -5.93
N ALA A 101 -1.92 9.43 -5.28
CA ALA A 101 -2.16 8.27 -4.45
C ALA A 101 -1.13 8.18 -3.33
N VAL A 102 -1.54 7.64 -2.19
CA VAL A 102 -0.70 7.37 -1.02
C VAL A 102 -0.90 5.91 -0.63
N VAL A 103 0.16 5.12 -0.65
CA VAL A 103 0.12 3.68 -0.35
C VAL A 103 1.29 3.25 0.53
N THR A 104 1.11 2.11 1.21
CA THR A 104 2.16 1.39 1.94
C THR A 104 1.87 -0.10 1.87
N TYR A 105 2.89 -0.93 2.11
CA TYR A 105 2.66 -2.31 2.53
C TYR A 105 2.20 -2.30 3.99
N PHE A 106 0.95 -2.65 4.25
CA PHE A 106 0.35 -2.51 5.58
C PHE A 106 0.63 -3.72 6.45
N GLU A 107 1.46 -3.50 7.47
CA GLU A 107 1.68 -4.43 8.57
C GLU A 107 1.33 -3.72 9.89
N PRO A 108 0.32 -4.18 10.64
CA PRO A 108 -0.09 -3.48 11.85
C PRO A 108 0.92 -3.70 13.00
N ASP A 109 1.59 -2.63 13.44
CA ASP A 109 2.41 -2.64 14.66
C ASP A 109 1.57 -2.81 15.94
N LYS A 110 0.32 -2.33 15.90
CA LYS A 110 -0.58 -2.30 17.05
C LYS A 110 -2.03 -2.49 16.60
N THR A 111 -2.73 -3.37 17.30
CA THR A 111 -4.18 -3.55 17.17
C THR A 111 -4.83 -3.29 18.51
N VAL A 112 -5.88 -2.47 18.52
CA VAL A 112 -6.65 -2.12 19.72
C VAL A 112 -8.14 -2.28 19.44
N LEU A 113 -8.89 -2.73 20.45
CA LEU A 113 -10.34 -2.80 20.40
C LEU A 113 -10.93 -1.56 21.07
N LEU A 114 -11.85 -0.91 20.35
CA LEU A 114 -12.73 0.12 20.91
C LEU A 114 -14.05 -0.55 21.30
N ASP A 115 -14.28 -0.70 22.59
CA ASP A 115 -15.44 -1.39 23.18
C ASP A 115 -16.69 -0.49 23.29
N LYS A 116 -16.59 0.75 22.82
CA LYS A 116 -17.64 1.77 22.88
C LYS A 116 -17.78 2.47 21.54
N SER A 117 -19.01 2.80 21.20
CA SER A 117 -19.32 3.66 20.05
C SER A 117 -18.70 5.04 20.31
N VAL A 118 -17.94 5.53 19.34
CA VAL A 118 -17.33 6.85 19.38
C VAL A 118 -17.69 7.61 18.12
N ASP A 119 -17.84 8.94 18.24
CA ASP A 119 -17.91 9.79 17.06
C ASP A 119 -16.52 10.07 16.47
N TYR A 120 -16.46 10.81 15.36
CA TYR A 120 -15.21 11.12 14.70
C TYR A 120 -14.24 11.92 15.58
N LYS A 121 -14.74 12.85 16.40
CA LYS A 121 -13.92 13.69 17.28
C LYS A 121 -13.35 12.87 18.44
N GLU A 122 -14.17 12.01 19.03
CA GLU A 122 -13.77 11.08 20.09
C GLU A 122 -12.74 10.07 19.57
N LEU A 123 -12.91 9.56 18.35
CA LEU A 123 -11.92 8.71 17.68
C LEU A 123 -10.59 9.44 17.48
N GLN A 124 -10.61 10.69 16.99
CA GLN A 124 -9.39 11.50 16.85
C GLN A 124 -8.68 11.74 18.19
N GLN A 125 -9.43 12.01 19.26
CA GLN A 125 -8.87 12.16 20.60
C GLN A 125 -8.25 10.86 21.12
N TYR A 126 -8.94 9.73 20.91
CA TYR A 126 -8.44 8.42 21.29
C TYR A 126 -7.12 8.10 20.56
N LEU A 127 -7.09 8.27 19.23
CA LEU A 127 -5.87 8.06 18.43
C LEU A 127 -4.75 9.03 18.84
N GLY A 128 -5.07 10.30 19.11
CA GLY A 128 -4.09 11.29 19.56
C GLY A 128 -3.41 10.95 20.89
N ASN A 129 -4.10 10.21 21.77
CA ASN A 129 -3.53 9.70 23.03
C ASN A 129 -2.82 8.35 22.85
N LEU A 130 -3.21 7.57 21.84
CA LEU A 130 -2.67 6.25 21.55
C LEU A 130 -1.32 6.32 20.83
N LEU A 131 -1.17 7.26 19.90
CA LEU A 131 -0.02 7.39 19.02
C LEU A 131 1.15 8.09 19.73
N PRO A 132 2.39 7.59 19.59
CA PRO A 132 3.52 8.06 20.40
C PRO A 132 3.99 9.47 20.06
N THR A 133 3.78 9.93 18.82
CA THR A 133 4.22 11.26 18.37
C THR A 133 3.40 11.75 17.18
N LYS A 134 3.37 13.07 16.96
CA LYS A 134 2.69 13.69 15.81
C LYS A 134 3.62 13.93 14.62
N ASN A 135 4.92 13.64 14.76
CA ASN A 135 5.95 14.01 13.79
C ASN A 135 6.32 12.87 12.81
N ILE A 136 5.51 11.82 12.74
CA ILE A 136 5.67 10.70 11.80
C ILE A 136 4.31 10.35 11.17
N PHE A 137 4.34 9.60 10.08
CA PHE A 137 3.15 9.09 9.42
C PHE A 137 2.63 7.82 10.09
N TYR A 138 1.33 7.57 9.94
CA TYR A 138 0.66 6.36 10.39
C TYR A 138 -0.30 5.88 9.31
N ALA A 139 -0.31 4.58 9.05
CA ALA A 139 -1.39 3.91 8.33
C ALA A 139 -2.37 3.35 9.36
N LEU A 140 -3.67 3.65 9.19
CA LEU A 140 -4.71 3.23 10.12
C LEU A 140 -5.78 2.44 9.37
N LYS A 141 -6.04 1.22 9.83
CA LYS A 141 -7.17 0.41 9.37
C LYS A 141 -8.17 0.28 10.51
N ILE A 142 -9.41 0.73 10.29
CA ILE A 142 -10.49 0.67 11.27
C ILE A 142 -11.57 -0.26 10.73
N GLU A 143 -11.84 -1.32 11.48
CA GLU A 143 -12.83 -2.34 11.12
C GLU A 143 -13.91 -2.38 12.21
N GLY A 144 -15.17 -2.40 11.80
CA GLY A 144 -16.28 -2.41 12.74
C GLY A 144 -17.61 -2.11 12.08
N ILE A 145 -18.62 -1.95 12.93
CA ILE A 145 -19.96 -1.53 12.53
C ILE A 145 -20.03 -0.01 12.67
N PHE A 146 -20.20 0.68 11.55
CA PHE A 146 -20.28 2.13 11.52
C PHE A 146 -21.75 2.57 11.55
N LYS A 147 -22.06 3.45 12.51
CA LYS A 147 -23.27 4.28 12.51
C LYS A 147 -22.86 5.66 11.98
N TYR A 148 -23.79 6.36 11.35
CA TYR A 148 -23.60 7.65 10.68
C TYR A 148 -23.04 8.74 11.60
#